data_AF-A0A2V5KNB7-F1
#
_entry.id   AF-A0A2V5KNB7-F1
#
_cell.length_a   1.000
_cell.length_b   1.000
_cell.length_c   1.000
_cell.angle_alpha   90.00
_cell.angle_beta   90.00
_cell.angle_gamma   90.00
#
_symmetry.space_group_name_H-M   'P 1'
#
loop_
_entity.id
_entity.type
_entity.pdbx_description
1 polymer ?
#
loop_
_entity_poly.entity_id
_entity_poly.type
_entity_poly.pdbx_seq_one_letter_code
_entity_poly.pdbx_strand_id
1 'polypeptide(L)'
;MSVGRLLEEGHYTRQRLNEEISNKFLQTYLEMLDFSHLFFTQKDVDELNAKYSSSMAGDVLLGSLKPAYDIYSLYTKRVDDRVAKIKELLKQPIDFKSNDQLWRGRITNELLQEHLSEHPIEPAPQLVTRRYDRLARTVHEQDKDEQMKLYLDALAQAYDPHSEYLSKADMKNFSINMGLSLVGIGAMLRSEDGYAKIESLVPGGPAQVDGRLKVGDKITAVAQGPAEFVDVREMRLDKVVEMIRGKKGTRVRLLAIPSDA
;
A
#
# COMPACT_ATOMS: atom_id res chain seq x y z
N MET A 1 -4.73 -22.22 15.09
CA MET A 1 -5.61 -21.25 15.77
C MET A 1 -5.98 -20.19 14.74
N SER A 2 -7.26 -19.90 14.52
CA SER A 2 -7.68 -18.87 13.56
C SER A 2 -7.52 -17.48 14.15
N VAL A 3 -7.38 -16.46 13.30
CA VAL A 3 -7.25 -15.04 13.73
C VAL A 3 -8.46 -14.62 14.56
N GLY A 4 -9.67 -15.01 14.16
CA GLY A 4 -10.89 -14.72 14.90
C GLY A 4 -10.87 -15.24 16.35
N ARG A 5 -10.41 -16.48 16.57
CA ARG A 5 -10.29 -17.02 17.94
C ARG A 5 -9.21 -16.32 18.76
N LEU A 6 -8.10 -15.92 18.12
CA LEU A 6 -7.04 -15.18 18.78
C LEU A 6 -7.55 -13.83 19.29
N LEU A 7 -8.39 -13.15 18.52
CA LEU A 7 -9.04 -11.91 18.94
C LEU A 7 -10.06 -12.15 20.06
N GLU A 8 -10.93 -13.16 19.94
CA GLU A 8 -11.93 -13.44 21.00
C GLU A 8 -11.30 -13.79 22.36
N GLU A 9 -10.25 -14.62 22.35
CA GLU A 9 -9.65 -15.15 23.58
C GLU A 9 -8.51 -14.27 24.10
N GLY A 10 -7.75 -13.65 23.20
CA GLY A 10 -6.51 -12.95 23.50
C GLY A 10 -6.63 -11.43 23.57
N HIS A 11 -7.67 -10.82 23.00
CA HIS A 11 -7.83 -9.37 23.01
C HIS A 11 -8.27 -8.85 24.39
N TYR A 12 -7.79 -7.67 24.78
CA TYR A 12 -8.05 -7.07 26.10
C TYR A 12 -9.54 -6.88 26.38
N THR A 13 -10.32 -6.51 25.34
CA THR A 13 -11.78 -6.28 25.48
C THR A 13 -12.57 -7.57 25.76
N ARG A 14 -12.00 -8.75 25.47
CA ARG A 14 -12.66 -10.07 25.60
C ARG A 14 -14.05 -10.14 24.95
N GLN A 15 -14.27 -9.32 23.92
CA GLN A 15 -15.51 -9.30 23.17
C GLN A 15 -15.58 -10.52 22.27
N ARG A 16 -16.71 -11.23 22.32
CA ARG A 16 -17.02 -12.28 21.36
C ARG A 16 -17.34 -11.67 20.01
N LEU A 17 -17.07 -12.41 18.95
CA LEU A 17 -17.49 -12.10 17.59
C LEU A 17 -19.01 -12.26 17.51
N ASN A 18 -19.70 -11.17 17.83
CA ASN A 18 -21.15 -11.04 17.80
C ASN A 18 -21.59 -10.17 16.61
N GLU A 19 -22.90 -9.96 16.45
CA GLU A 19 -23.46 -9.15 15.36
C GLU A 19 -22.98 -7.69 15.38
N GLU A 20 -22.73 -7.13 16.56
CA GLU A 20 -22.22 -5.76 16.72
C GLU A 20 -20.81 -5.63 16.14
N ILE A 21 -19.91 -6.53 16.51
CA ILE A 21 -18.54 -6.57 15.96
C ILE A 21 -18.57 -6.91 14.47
N SER A 22 -19.49 -7.78 14.03
CA SER A 22 -19.67 -8.10 12.60
C SER A 22 -20.08 -6.87 11.78
N ASN A 23 -21.00 -6.04 12.29
CA ASN A 23 -21.39 -4.80 11.61
C ASN A 23 -20.23 -3.81 11.58
N LYS A 24 -19.57 -3.59 12.73
CA LYS A 24 -18.40 -2.70 12.80
C LYS A 24 -17.29 -3.16 11.85
N PHE A 25 -17.02 -4.47 11.80
CA PHE A 25 -16.08 -5.06 10.86
C PHE A 25 -16.43 -4.76 9.41
N LEU A 26 -17.69 -4.92 9.02
CA LEU A 26 -18.13 -4.57 7.67
C LEU A 26 -17.90 -3.09 7.37
N GLN A 27 -18.28 -2.18 8.27
CA GLN A 27 -18.06 -0.74 8.08
C GLN A 27 -16.56 -0.41 7.93
N THR A 28 -15.73 -0.91 8.84
CA THR A 28 -14.27 -0.71 8.78
C THR A 28 -13.70 -1.21 7.46
N TYR A 29 -14.16 -2.37 6.96
CA TYR A 29 -13.67 -2.90 5.70
C TYR A 29 -14.10 -2.05 4.49
N LEU A 30 -15.34 -1.54 4.48
CA LEU A 30 -15.80 -0.61 3.44
C LEU A 30 -15.04 0.72 3.47
N GLU A 31 -14.76 1.25 4.67
CA GLU A 31 -13.95 2.46 4.84
C GLU A 31 -12.50 2.28 4.39
N MET A 32 -11.89 1.11 4.65
CA MET A 32 -10.54 0.80 4.16
C MET A 32 -10.47 0.73 2.64
N LEU A 33 -11.52 0.21 1.98
CA LEU A 33 -11.58 0.13 0.52
C LEU A 33 -11.90 1.48 -0.13
N ASP A 34 -12.83 2.24 0.47
CA ASP A 34 -13.36 3.47 -0.10
C ASP A 34 -13.53 4.57 0.96
N PHE A 35 -12.41 4.98 1.56
CA PHE A 35 -12.36 6.01 2.59
C PHE A 35 -12.99 7.35 2.15
N SER A 36 -12.88 7.68 0.86
CA SER A 36 -13.46 8.92 0.31
C SER A 36 -14.93 8.77 -0.12
N HIS A 37 -15.52 7.57 0.03
CA HIS A 37 -16.89 7.24 -0.36
C HIS A 37 -17.24 7.62 -1.80
N LEU A 38 -16.35 7.24 -2.70
CA LEU A 38 -16.33 7.65 -4.10
C LEU A 38 -16.86 6.56 -5.04
N PHE A 39 -16.56 5.30 -4.71
CA PHE A 39 -16.75 4.16 -5.59
C PHE A 39 -18.06 3.43 -5.28
N PHE A 40 -18.30 3.09 -4.02
CA PHE A 40 -19.54 2.42 -3.65
C PHE A 40 -20.74 3.36 -3.77
N THR A 41 -21.82 2.84 -4.32
CA THR A 41 -23.12 3.53 -4.29
C THR A 41 -23.86 3.20 -3.01
N GLN A 42 -24.82 4.04 -2.61
CA GLN A 42 -25.66 3.75 -1.44
C GLN A 42 -26.35 2.38 -1.57
N LYS A 43 -26.82 2.05 -2.77
CA LYS A 43 -27.42 0.75 -3.07
C LYS A 43 -26.44 -0.41 -2.82
N ASP A 44 -25.17 -0.26 -3.22
CA ASP A 44 -24.16 -1.30 -2.96
C ASP A 44 -23.96 -1.48 -1.45
N VAL A 45 -23.82 -0.39 -0.71
CA VAL A 45 -23.63 -0.41 0.74
C VAL A 45 -24.83 -1.07 1.42
N ASP A 46 -26.05 -0.75 1.01
CA ASP A 46 -27.27 -1.34 1.55
C ASP A 46 -27.35 -2.86 1.27
N GLU A 47 -27.01 -3.29 0.05
CA GLU A 47 -26.96 -4.71 -0.33
C GLU A 47 -25.87 -5.48 0.45
N LEU A 48 -24.70 -4.87 0.64
CA LEU A 48 -23.61 -5.46 1.42
C LEU A 48 -23.96 -5.56 2.90
N ASN A 49 -24.58 -4.53 3.48
CA ASN A 49 -25.07 -4.54 4.85
C ASN A 49 -26.12 -5.64 5.04
N ALA A 50 -27.09 -5.75 4.13
CA ALA A 50 -28.11 -6.79 4.20
C ALA A 50 -27.50 -8.21 4.12
N LYS A 51 -26.40 -8.38 3.37
CA LYS A 51 -25.79 -9.68 3.13
C LYS A 51 -24.79 -10.12 4.21
N TYR A 52 -24.02 -9.20 4.77
CA TYR A 52 -22.85 -9.54 5.60
C TYR A 52 -22.86 -8.96 7.01
N SER A 53 -23.70 -7.96 7.32
CA SER A 53 -23.63 -7.24 8.62
C SER A 53 -23.67 -8.17 9.84
N SER A 54 -24.44 -9.26 9.81
CA SER A 54 -24.56 -10.22 10.93
C SER A 54 -23.70 -11.48 10.80
N SER A 55 -23.17 -11.80 9.61
CA SER A 55 -22.48 -13.08 9.35
C SER A 55 -20.96 -12.96 9.22
N MET A 56 -20.45 -11.78 8.86
CA MET A 56 -19.06 -11.58 8.45
C MET A 56 -18.05 -12.02 9.52
N ALA A 57 -18.33 -11.73 10.80
CA ALA A 57 -17.49 -12.17 11.90
C ALA A 57 -17.52 -13.70 12.12
N GLY A 58 -18.70 -14.31 11.99
CA GLY A 58 -18.88 -15.77 12.09
C GLY A 58 -18.20 -16.52 10.92
N ASP A 59 -18.23 -15.95 9.73
CA ASP A 59 -17.55 -16.49 8.55
C ASP A 59 -16.04 -16.63 8.79
N VAL A 60 -15.40 -15.64 9.45
CA VAL A 60 -13.97 -15.71 9.78
C VAL A 60 -13.67 -16.80 10.80
N LEU A 61 -14.53 -17.02 11.78
CA LEU A 61 -14.38 -18.11 12.75
C LEU A 61 -14.38 -19.49 12.07
N LEU A 62 -15.19 -19.64 11.03
CA LEU A 62 -15.30 -20.83 10.21
C LEU A 62 -14.20 -20.94 9.13
N GLY A 63 -13.34 -19.93 9.01
CA GLY A 63 -12.27 -19.86 8.01
C GLY A 63 -12.74 -19.48 6.61
N SER A 64 -13.97 -18.96 6.47
CA SER A 64 -14.50 -18.44 5.22
C SER A 64 -14.04 -17.01 5.02
N LEU A 65 -13.36 -16.77 3.90
CA LEU A 65 -12.95 -15.44 3.44
C LEU A 65 -13.80 -14.96 2.25
N LYS A 66 -14.94 -15.62 2.01
CA LYS A 66 -15.82 -15.28 0.88
C LYS A 66 -16.28 -13.81 0.90
N PRO A 67 -16.65 -13.21 2.05
CA PRO A 67 -17.03 -11.79 2.08
C PRO A 67 -15.91 -10.87 1.58
N ALA A 68 -14.65 -11.16 1.92
CA ALA A 68 -13.49 -10.40 1.47
C ALA A 68 -13.46 -10.30 -0.06
N TYR A 69 -13.49 -11.46 -0.73
CA TYR A 69 -13.39 -11.54 -2.18
C TYR A 69 -14.62 -11.00 -2.91
N ASP A 70 -15.82 -11.25 -2.39
CA ASP A 70 -17.07 -10.79 -3.00
C ASP A 70 -17.15 -9.24 -2.97
N ILE A 71 -16.82 -8.61 -1.84
CA ILE A 71 -16.81 -7.16 -1.67
C ILE A 71 -15.69 -6.53 -2.50
N TYR A 72 -14.47 -7.09 -2.46
CA TYR A 72 -13.34 -6.57 -3.24
C TYR A 72 -13.59 -6.64 -4.76
N SER A 73 -14.25 -7.71 -5.22
CA SER A 73 -14.67 -7.83 -6.63
C SER A 73 -15.67 -6.74 -7.03
N LEU A 74 -16.66 -6.45 -6.17
CA LEU A 74 -17.58 -5.33 -6.39
C LEU A 74 -16.85 -3.98 -6.41
N TYR A 75 -15.91 -3.77 -5.48
CA TYR A 75 -15.07 -2.58 -5.44
C TYR A 75 -14.28 -2.39 -6.74
N THR A 76 -13.60 -3.45 -7.19
CA THR A 76 -12.83 -3.45 -8.45
C THR A 76 -13.71 -3.04 -9.63
N LYS A 77 -14.90 -3.63 -9.73
CA LYS A 77 -15.88 -3.26 -10.77
C LYS A 77 -16.30 -1.79 -10.68
N ARG A 78 -16.54 -1.26 -9.48
CA ARG A 78 -16.90 0.15 -9.28
C ARG A 78 -15.77 1.10 -9.63
N VAL A 79 -14.51 0.72 -9.36
CA VAL A 79 -13.33 1.45 -9.79
C VAL A 79 -13.27 1.49 -11.33
N ASP A 80 -13.45 0.36 -12.01
CA ASP A 80 -13.44 0.29 -13.47
C ASP A 80 -14.55 1.14 -14.11
N ASP A 81 -15.79 1.00 -13.64
CA ASP A 81 -16.94 1.80 -14.08
C ASP A 81 -16.65 3.30 -13.93
N ARG A 82 -16.00 3.67 -12.82
CA ARG A 82 -15.67 5.07 -12.52
C ARG A 82 -14.57 5.60 -13.42
N VAL A 83 -13.48 4.86 -13.57
CA VAL A 83 -12.34 5.23 -14.42
C VAL A 83 -12.81 5.38 -15.87
N ALA A 84 -13.64 4.48 -16.36
CA ALA A 84 -14.25 4.58 -17.69
C ALA A 84 -15.09 5.87 -17.83
N LYS A 85 -15.95 6.17 -16.85
CA LYS A 85 -16.76 7.40 -16.84
C LYS A 85 -15.89 8.66 -16.83
N ILE A 86 -14.81 8.69 -16.06
CA ILE A 86 -13.89 9.83 -15.99
C ILE A 86 -13.19 10.03 -17.34
N LYS A 87 -12.72 8.97 -17.99
CA LYS A 87 -12.11 9.06 -19.32
C LYS A 87 -13.08 9.65 -20.35
N GLU A 88 -14.35 9.27 -20.31
CA GLU A 88 -15.37 9.87 -21.18
C GLU A 88 -15.60 11.36 -20.87
N LEU A 89 -15.63 11.73 -19.59
CA LEU A 89 -15.79 13.14 -19.18
C LEU A 89 -14.61 14.01 -19.64
N LEU A 90 -13.38 13.50 -19.57
CA LEU A 90 -12.17 14.22 -19.98
C LEU A 90 -12.06 14.45 -21.49
N LYS A 91 -12.87 13.75 -22.32
CA LYS A 91 -12.97 14.00 -23.77
C LYS A 91 -13.81 15.23 -24.10
N GLN A 92 -14.67 15.67 -23.19
CA GLN A 92 -15.57 16.81 -23.39
C GLN A 92 -14.95 18.08 -22.81
N PRO A 93 -15.25 19.27 -23.38
CA PRO A 93 -14.84 20.53 -22.77
C PRO A 93 -15.49 20.65 -21.38
N ILE A 94 -14.65 20.89 -20.38
CA ILE A 94 -15.07 20.86 -18.98
C ILE A 94 -15.68 22.21 -18.62
N ASP A 95 -16.98 22.20 -18.38
CA ASP A 95 -17.68 23.38 -17.86
C ASP A 95 -17.53 23.46 -16.34
N PHE A 96 -16.76 24.46 -15.90
CA PHE A 96 -16.49 24.76 -14.50
C PHE A 96 -17.72 25.27 -13.72
N LYS A 97 -18.87 25.49 -14.38
CA LYS A 97 -20.09 26.06 -13.76
C LYS A 97 -21.20 25.03 -13.43
N SER A 98 -21.04 23.76 -13.80
CA SER A 98 -22.06 22.73 -13.58
C SER A 98 -22.03 22.18 -12.14
N ASN A 99 -23.09 22.40 -11.37
CA ASN A 99 -23.20 22.05 -9.94
C ASN A 99 -23.57 20.57 -9.63
N ASP A 100 -23.70 19.69 -10.63
CA ASP A 100 -24.61 18.54 -10.47
C ASP A 100 -23.99 17.14 -10.31
N GLN A 101 -22.67 16.99 -10.15
CA GLN A 101 -22.10 15.67 -9.85
C GLN A 101 -20.85 15.82 -8.98
N LEU A 102 -20.83 15.22 -7.79
CA LEU A 102 -19.66 15.15 -6.87
C LEU A 102 -18.35 14.91 -7.63
N TRP A 103 -18.40 14.01 -8.60
CA TRP A 103 -17.28 13.64 -9.45
C TRP A 103 -16.87 14.69 -10.49
N ARG A 104 -17.82 15.43 -11.09
CA ARG A 104 -17.48 16.55 -11.97
C ARG A 104 -16.78 17.64 -11.16
N GLY A 105 -17.31 18.02 -10.00
CA GLY A 105 -16.67 18.99 -9.11
C GLY A 105 -15.26 18.57 -8.69
N ARG A 106 -15.06 17.28 -8.37
CA ARG A 106 -13.75 16.75 -8.00
C ARG A 106 -12.75 16.77 -9.15
N ILE A 107 -13.12 16.28 -10.33
CA ILE A 107 -12.24 16.30 -11.52
C ILE A 107 -11.93 17.74 -11.91
N THR A 108 -12.91 18.62 -11.86
CA THR A 108 -12.73 20.06 -12.08
C THR A 108 -11.73 20.67 -11.10
N ASN A 109 -11.83 20.33 -9.81
CA ASN A 109 -10.88 20.78 -8.80
C ASN A 109 -9.47 20.20 -9.03
N GLU A 110 -9.36 18.91 -9.34
CA GLU A 110 -8.07 18.28 -9.67
C GLU A 110 -7.42 18.97 -10.88
N LEU A 111 -8.18 19.25 -11.94
CA LEU A 111 -7.66 19.96 -13.10
C LEU A 111 -7.31 21.42 -12.81
N LEU A 112 -8.07 22.10 -11.95
CA LEU A 112 -7.78 23.46 -11.52
C LEU A 112 -6.48 23.51 -10.71
N GLN A 113 -6.27 22.57 -9.78
CA GLN A 113 -5.03 22.45 -9.01
C GLN A 113 -3.82 22.25 -9.91
N GLU A 114 -3.93 21.40 -10.92
CA GLU A 114 -2.85 21.21 -11.90
C GLU A 114 -2.64 22.46 -12.78
N HIS A 115 -3.71 23.14 -13.20
CA HIS A 115 -3.60 24.38 -13.97
C HIS A 115 -2.95 25.52 -13.18
N LEU A 116 -3.18 25.56 -11.86
CA LEU A 116 -2.57 26.53 -10.95
C LEU A 116 -1.13 26.16 -10.56
N SER A 117 -0.62 24.98 -10.96
CA SER A 117 0.75 24.58 -10.67
C SER A 117 1.76 25.40 -11.49
N GLU A 118 2.83 25.87 -10.85
CA GLU A 118 3.84 26.73 -11.50
C GLU A 118 4.70 25.99 -12.54
N HIS A 119 4.74 24.65 -12.50
CA HIS A 119 5.56 23.79 -13.36
C HIS A 119 4.80 22.54 -13.86
N PRO A 120 3.84 22.68 -14.79
CA PRO A 120 3.13 21.53 -15.34
C PRO A 120 4.05 20.72 -16.26
N ILE A 121 4.33 19.48 -15.89
CA ILE A 121 5.17 18.54 -16.67
C ILE A 121 4.39 17.98 -17.88
N GLU A 122 3.06 17.87 -17.75
CA GLU A 122 2.14 17.33 -18.75
C GLU A 122 0.80 18.07 -18.75
N PRO A 123 -0.01 18.01 -19.83
CA PRO A 123 -1.37 18.53 -19.83
C PRO A 123 -2.24 17.91 -18.72
N ALA A 124 -2.95 18.75 -17.96
CA ALA A 124 -3.74 18.32 -16.81
C ALA A 124 -4.70 17.13 -17.09
N PRO A 125 -5.45 17.06 -18.22
CA PRO A 125 -6.31 15.92 -18.52
C PRO A 125 -5.56 14.59 -18.67
N GLN A 126 -4.34 14.62 -19.23
CA GLN A 126 -3.51 13.42 -19.40
C GLN A 126 -2.98 12.92 -18.07
N LEU A 127 -2.54 13.84 -17.20
CA LEU A 127 -2.09 13.52 -15.85
C LEU A 127 -3.21 12.90 -15.02
N VAL A 128 -4.41 13.49 -15.04
CA VAL A 128 -5.59 12.98 -14.34
C VAL A 128 -5.93 11.57 -14.85
N THR A 129 -5.95 11.37 -16.18
CA THR A 129 -6.18 10.05 -16.78
C THR A 129 -5.17 9.02 -16.27
N ARG A 130 -3.88 9.36 -16.27
CA ARG A 130 -2.81 8.48 -15.79
C ARG A 130 -2.94 8.14 -14.31
N ARG A 131 -3.40 9.07 -13.46
CA ARG A 131 -3.66 8.82 -12.03
C ARG A 131 -4.75 7.76 -11.86
N TYR A 132 -5.88 7.91 -12.56
CA TYR A 132 -6.98 6.94 -12.49
C TYR A 132 -6.62 5.58 -13.13
N ASP A 133 -5.79 5.58 -14.18
CA ASP A 133 -5.26 4.33 -14.76
C ASP A 133 -4.33 3.61 -13.79
N ARG A 134 -3.46 4.34 -13.09
CA ARG A 134 -2.60 3.77 -12.05
C ARG A 134 -3.45 3.20 -10.91
N LEU A 135 -4.49 3.91 -10.48
CA LEU A 135 -5.41 3.42 -9.45
C LEU A 135 -6.07 2.11 -9.89
N ALA A 136 -6.67 2.06 -11.07
CA ALA A 136 -7.30 0.85 -11.59
C ALA A 136 -6.30 -0.31 -11.64
N ARG A 137 -5.11 -0.06 -12.18
CA ARG A 137 -4.04 -1.06 -12.24
C ARG A 137 -3.66 -1.57 -10.85
N THR A 138 -3.46 -0.70 -9.86
CA THR A 138 -3.13 -1.10 -8.49
C THR A 138 -4.22 -1.96 -7.86
N VAL A 139 -5.50 -1.65 -8.09
CA VAL A 139 -6.62 -2.45 -7.59
C VAL A 139 -6.66 -3.84 -8.23
N HIS A 140 -6.37 -3.94 -9.53
CA HIS A 140 -6.30 -5.23 -10.26
C HIS A 140 -5.05 -6.06 -9.94
N GLU A 141 -3.94 -5.42 -9.59
CA GLU A 141 -2.68 -6.10 -9.24
C GLU A 141 -2.70 -6.75 -7.84
N GLN A 142 -3.72 -6.45 -7.03
CA GLN A 142 -3.87 -7.06 -5.70
C GLN A 142 -4.25 -8.53 -5.79
N ASP A 143 -3.37 -9.39 -5.28
CA ASP A 143 -3.63 -10.82 -5.18
C ASP A 143 -4.60 -11.16 -4.02
N LYS A 144 -4.95 -12.45 -3.92
CA LYS A 144 -5.85 -12.93 -2.87
C LYS A 144 -5.26 -12.82 -1.46
N ASP A 145 -3.94 -12.88 -1.33
CA ASP A 145 -3.26 -12.81 -0.04
C ASP A 145 -3.34 -11.38 0.51
N GLU A 146 -3.20 -10.36 -0.35
CA GLU A 146 -3.39 -8.96 0.03
C GLU A 146 -4.86 -8.62 0.32
N GLN A 147 -5.80 -9.17 -0.47
CA GLN A 147 -7.24 -9.02 -0.18
C GLN A 147 -7.60 -9.64 1.18
N MET A 148 -7.01 -10.80 1.50
CA MET A 148 -7.16 -11.44 2.81
C MET A 148 -6.53 -10.58 3.91
N LYS A 149 -5.33 -10.04 3.70
CA LYS A 149 -4.66 -9.17 4.68
C LYS A 149 -5.54 -7.98 5.03
N LEU A 150 -6.02 -7.24 4.02
CA LEU A 150 -6.89 -6.07 4.22
C LEU A 150 -8.15 -6.43 5.02
N TYR A 151 -8.74 -7.58 4.71
CA TYR A 151 -9.92 -8.07 5.40
C TYR A 151 -9.66 -8.48 6.85
N LEU A 152 -8.58 -9.19 7.13
CA LEU A 152 -8.22 -9.57 8.51
C LEU A 152 -7.78 -8.35 9.32
N ASP A 153 -7.19 -7.34 8.67
CA ASP A 153 -6.81 -6.09 9.31
C ASP A 153 -8.04 -5.26 9.70
N ALA A 154 -9.03 -5.17 8.82
CA ALA A 154 -10.32 -4.56 9.14
C ALA A 154 -11.00 -5.24 10.36
N LEU A 155 -10.87 -6.56 10.50
CA LEU A 155 -11.38 -7.27 11.67
C LEU A 155 -10.62 -6.88 12.94
N ALA A 156 -9.29 -6.78 12.88
CA ALA A 156 -8.46 -6.36 14.00
C ALA A 156 -8.82 -4.93 14.43
N GLN A 157 -8.92 -4.00 13.47
CA GLN A 157 -9.29 -2.61 13.73
C GLN A 157 -10.73 -2.44 14.23
N ALA A 158 -11.64 -3.37 13.89
CA ALA A 158 -12.99 -3.39 14.44
C ALA A 158 -12.99 -3.65 15.95
N TYR A 159 -12.00 -4.36 16.49
CA TYR A 159 -11.84 -4.49 17.94
C TYR A 159 -11.29 -3.21 18.55
N ASP A 160 -10.17 -2.71 18.01
CA ASP A 160 -9.54 -1.48 18.48
C ASP A 160 -8.60 -0.87 17.41
N PRO A 161 -8.41 0.47 17.37
CA PRO A 161 -7.55 1.14 16.38
C PRO A 161 -6.06 0.74 16.38
N HIS A 162 -5.57 0.07 17.42
CA HIS A 162 -4.17 -0.35 17.58
C HIS A 162 -3.95 -1.85 17.35
N SER A 163 -5.00 -2.59 17.03
CA SER A 163 -4.92 -3.99 16.65
C SER A 163 -4.78 -4.11 15.14
N GLU A 164 -3.69 -4.73 14.68
CA GLU A 164 -3.36 -4.87 13.27
C GLU A 164 -3.09 -6.35 12.93
N TYR A 165 -3.49 -6.78 11.73
CA TYR A 165 -3.09 -8.07 11.18
C TYR A 165 -1.83 -7.91 10.31
N LEU A 166 -0.74 -8.57 10.72
CA LEU A 166 0.51 -8.58 9.95
C LEU A 166 0.64 -9.87 9.13
N SER A 167 0.84 -9.73 7.82
CA SER A 167 1.25 -10.85 6.97
C SER A 167 2.64 -11.35 7.36
N LYS A 168 3.08 -12.50 6.83
CA LYS A 168 4.44 -13.00 7.09
C LYS A 168 5.53 -12.01 6.67
N ALA A 169 5.32 -11.30 5.57
CA ALA A 169 6.25 -10.30 5.07
C ALA A 169 6.26 -9.06 5.98
N ASP A 170 5.08 -8.58 6.39
CA ASP A 170 4.95 -7.43 7.28
C ASP A 170 5.51 -7.72 8.67
N MET A 171 5.26 -8.92 9.21
CA MET A 171 5.80 -9.36 10.50
C MET A 171 7.33 -9.40 10.49
N LYS A 172 7.96 -9.84 9.38
CA LYS A 172 9.41 -9.78 9.21
C LYS A 172 9.91 -8.34 9.23
N ASN A 173 9.24 -7.44 8.51
CA ASN A 173 9.59 -6.01 8.48
C ASN A 173 9.40 -5.34 9.85
N PHE A 174 8.30 -5.62 10.53
CA PHE A 174 8.02 -5.16 11.88
C PHE A 174 9.09 -5.64 12.87
N SER A 175 9.46 -6.92 12.82
CA SER A 175 10.51 -7.49 13.67
C SER A 175 11.88 -6.82 13.42
N ILE A 176 12.19 -6.49 12.17
CA ILE A 176 13.40 -5.74 11.82
C ILE A 176 13.38 -4.33 12.43
N ASN A 177 12.24 -3.65 12.35
CA ASN A 177 12.06 -2.29 12.91
C ASN A 177 12.12 -2.32 14.45
N MET A 178 11.41 -3.25 15.10
CA MET A 178 11.33 -3.38 16.57
C MET A 178 12.59 -3.92 17.21
N GLY A 179 13.34 -4.77 16.50
CA GLY A 179 14.58 -5.31 17.01
C GLY A 179 15.63 -4.25 17.30
N LEU A 180 15.42 -2.98 16.89
CA LEU A 180 16.40 -1.87 16.87
C LEU A 180 17.77 -2.29 16.31
N SER A 181 17.77 -3.42 15.62
CA SER A 181 18.88 -4.11 15.01
C SER A 181 18.65 -3.96 13.52
N LEU A 182 18.48 -2.70 13.11
CA LEU A 182 18.59 -2.28 11.72
C LEU A 182 20.08 -2.43 11.33
N VAL A 183 20.54 -3.69 11.29
CA VAL A 183 21.89 -4.04 10.94
C VAL A 183 21.94 -4.01 9.42
N GLY A 184 22.34 -2.84 8.94
CA GLY A 184 22.67 -2.62 7.55
C GLY A 184 23.83 -1.65 7.46
N ILE A 185 24.00 -1.10 6.28
CA ILE A 185 25.07 -0.13 6.00
C ILE A 185 24.77 1.27 6.54
N GLY A 186 23.55 1.54 7.01
CA GLY A 186 23.15 2.88 7.49
C GLY A 186 22.95 3.87 6.36
N ALA A 187 22.26 3.47 5.29
CA ALA A 187 21.91 4.31 4.15
C ALA A 187 20.41 4.18 3.84
N MET A 188 19.79 5.31 3.47
CA MET A 188 18.43 5.35 2.95
C MET A 188 18.49 5.27 1.43
N LEU A 189 17.79 4.30 0.84
CA LEU A 189 17.78 4.05 -0.58
C LEU A 189 16.43 4.42 -1.19
N ARG A 190 16.46 4.99 -2.38
CA ARG A 190 15.28 5.28 -3.21
C ARG A 190 15.47 4.62 -4.57
N SER A 191 14.37 4.15 -5.15
CA SER A 191 14.37 3.65 -6.52
C SER A 191 14.29 4.81 -7.51
N GLU A 192 15.24 4.91 -8.44
CA GLU A 192 15.29 5.93 -9.50
C GLU A 192 15.80 5.27 -10.78
N ASP A 193 14.99 5.28 -11.85
CA ASP A 193 15.30 4.70 -13.17
C ASP A 193 15.84 3.25 -13.14
N GLY A 194 15.28 2.40 -12.29
CA GLY A 194 15.70 1.00 -12.16
C GLY A 194 16.98 0.80 -11.32
N TYR A 195 17.53 1.85 -10.71
CA TYR A 195 18.67 1.78 -9.80
C TYR A 195 18.25 2.08 -8.36
N ALA A 196 18.94 1.45 -7.41
CA ALA A 196 18.86 1.82 -6.00
C ALA A 196 19.83 2.97 -5.71
N LYS A 197 19.32 4.19 -5.64
CA LYS A 197 20.07 5.42 -5.38
C LYS A 197 20.14 5.72 -3.88
N ILE A 198 21.29 6.16 -3.40
CA ILE A 198 21.47 6.60 -2.01
C ILE A 198 20.85 7.99 -1.85
N GLU A 199 19.75 8.09 -1.10
CA GLU A 199 19.08 9.36 -0.80
C GLU A 199 19.75 10.08 0.39
N SER A 200 20.11 9.34 1.44
CA SER A 200 20.79 9.89 2.62
C SER A 200 21.61 8.83 3.36
N LEU A 201 22.60 9.28 4.12
CA LEU A 201 23.42 8.43 5.00
C LEU A 201 23.08 8.73 6.47
N VAL A 202 22.99 7.69 7.28
CA VAL A 202 22.68 7.81 8.71
C VAL A 202 23.93 8.29 9.46
N PRO A 203 23.84 9.39 10.24
CA PRO A 203 24.92 9.86 11.11
C PRO A 203 25.51 8.76 12.00
N GLY A 204 26.83 8.50 11.87
CA GLY A 204 27.54 7.45 12.63
C GLY A 204 27.30 6.02 12.13
N GLY A 205 26.60 5.83 11.00
CA GLY A 205 26.39 4.54 10.37
C GLY A 205 27.63 4.01 9.62
N PRO A 206 27.74 2.69 9.35
CA PRO A 206 28.89 2.09 8.70
C PRO A 206 29.26 2.72 7.34
N ALA A 207 28.29 3.07 6.51
CA ALA A 207 28.51 3.69 5.20
C ALA A 207 29.14 5.10 5.31
N GLN A 208 28.73 5.88 6.32
CA GLN A 208 29.30 7.20 6.54
C GLN A 208 30.71 7.10 7.13
N VAL A 209 30.93 6.22 8.11
CA VAL A 209 32.24 6.00 8.73
C VAL A 209 33.26 5.47 7.72
N ASP A 210 32.82 4.62 6.80
CA ASP A 210 33.64 4.10 5.70
C ASP A 210 33.95 5.16 4.64
N GLY A 211 33.07 6.14 4.43
CA GLY A 211 33.29 7.35 3.62
C GLY A 211 33.40 7.13 2.10
N ARG A 212 33.34 5.89 1.61
CA ARG A 212 33.41 5.58 0.17
C ARG A 212 32.09 5.80 -0.57
N LEU A 213 30.96 5.70 0.14
CA LEU A 213 29.63 5.94 -0.41
C LEU A 213 29.22 7.38 -0.15
N LYS A 214 28.67 8.04 -1.17
CA LYS A 214 28.14 9.39 -1.08
C LYS A 214 26.65 9.41 -1.39
N VAL A 215 26.01 10.49 -0.98
CA VAL A 215 24.62 10.78 -1.36
C VAL A 215 24.56 10.96 -2.87
N GLY A 216 23.59 10.30 -3.52
CA GLY A 216 23.41 10.30 -4.97
C GLY A 216 23.96 9.06 -5.69
N ASP A 217 24.84 8.29 -5.06
CA ASP A 217 25.44 7.11 -5.70
C ASP A 217 24.40 6.03 -6.03
N LYS A 218 24.61 5.33 -7.14
CA LYS A 218 23.68 4.28 -7.65
C LYS A 218 24.27 2.90 -7.45
N ILE A 219 23.59 2.04 -6.69
CA ILE A 219 24.04 0.67 -6.42
C ILE A 219 23.73 -0.22 -7.62
N THR A 220 24.75 -0.90 -8.17
CA THR A 220 24.62 -1.80 -9.32
C THR A 220 24.75 -3.26 -8.95
N ALA A 221 25.53 -3.61 -7.92
CA ALA A 221 25.68 -4.99 -7.49
C ALA A 221 25.91 -5.10 -5.98
N VAL A 222 25.45 -6.22 -5.40
CA VAL A 222 25.54 -6.51 -3.97
C VAL A 222 26.14 -7.90 -3.77
N ALA A 223 27.09 -8.04 -2.84
CA ALA A 223 27.68 -9.32 -2.42
C ALA A 223 27.76 -9.42 -0.90
N GLN A 224 27.28 -10.53 -0.33
CA GLN A 224 27.42 -10.85 1.09
C GLN A 224 28.73 -11.59 1.36
N GLY A 225 29.61 -11.03 2.18
CA GLY A 225 30.89 -11.63 2.54
C GLY A 225 31.74 -11.98 1.31
N PRO A 226 32.24 -13.23 1.21
CA PRO A 226 33.05 -13.68 0.07
C PRO A 226 32.23 -14.14 -1.16
N ALA A 227 30.89 -14.03 -1.14
CA ALA A 227 30.06 -14.46 -2.25
C ALA A 227 30.29 -13.63 -3.53
N GLU A 228 29.85 -14.15 -4.67
CA GLU A 228 29.91 -13.40 -5.93
C GLU A 228 28.96 -12.20 -5.93
N PHE A 229 29.28 -11.21 -6.76
CA PHE A 229 28.43 -10.04 -6.95
C PHE A 229 27.17 -10.43 -7.71
N VAL A 230 26.03 -10.12 -7.12
CA VAL A 230 24.73 -10.24 -7.78
C VAL A 230 24.35 -8.87 -8.31
N ASP A 231 24.03 -8.81 -9.60
CA ASP A 231 23.51 -7.61 -10.24
C ASP A 231 22.11 -7.27 -9.70
N VAL A 232 21.93 -6.01 -9.29
CA VAL A 232 20.68 -5.50 -8.71
C VAL A 232 20.00 -4.44 -9.58
N ARG A 233 20.51 -4.20 -10.79
CA ARG A 233 19.85 -3.31 -11.76
C ARG A 233 18.46 -3.84 -12.11
N GLU A 234 17.47 -2.95 -12.22
CA GLU A 234 16.06 -3.25 -12.48
C GLU A 234 15.38 -4.13 -11.41
N MET A 235 16.06 -4.43 -10.31
CA MET A 235 15.49 -5.21 -9.22
C MET A 235 14.60 -4.32 -8.34
N ARG A 236 13.52 -4.90 -7.80
CA ARG A 236 12.68 -4.20 -6.83
C ARG A 236 13.52 -3.77 -5.61
N LEU A 237 13.28 -2.54 -5.14
CA LEU A 237 14.02 -1.92 -4.04
C LEU A 237 14.03 -2.76 -2.75
N ASP A 238 12.91 -3.39 -2.43
CA ASP A 238 12.76 -4.27 -1.25
C ASP A 238 13.75 -5.45 -1.27
N LYS A 239 13.93 -6.10 -2.43
CA LYS A 239 14.92 -7.17 -2.60
C LYS A 239 16.35 -6.67 -2.47
N VAL A 240 16.67 -5.52 -3.07
CA VAL A 240 18.01 -4.91 -2.96
C VAL A 240 18.33 -4.62 -1.49
N VAL A 241 17.37 -4.01 -0.78
CA VAL A 241 17.49 -3.72 0.65
C VAL A 241 17.67 -5.00 1.48
N GLU A 242 16.95 -6.08 1.17
CA GLU A 242 17.13 -7.38 1.82
C GLU A 242 18.55 -7.94 1.62
N MET A 243 19.11 -7.82 0.43
CA MET A 243 20.48 -8.29 0.12
C MET A 243 21.56 -7.47 0.82
N ILE A 244 21.32 -6.17 1.03
CA ILE A 244 22.25 -5.27 1.72
C ILE A 244 22.21 -5.50 3.23
N ARG A 245 21.06 -5.90 3.77
CA ARG A 245 20.87 -6.21 5.19
C ARG A 245 21.58 -7.52 5.57
N GLY A 246 22.02 -7.62 6.82
CA GLY A 246 22.78 -8.78 7.30
C GLY A 246 22.81 -8.91 8.81
N LYS A 247 23.52 -9.93 9.31
CA LYS A 247 23.74 -10.10 10.76
C LYS A 247 24.82 -9.14 11.25
N LYS A 248 24.78 -8.73 12.51
CA LYS A 248 25.79 -7.79 13.06
C LYS A 248 27.18 -8.40 12.92
N GLY A 249 28.11 -7.64 12.34
CA GLY A 249 29.49 -8.07 12.09
C GLY A 249 29.72 -8.77 10.74
N THR A 250 28.68 -9.00 9.93
CA THR A 250 28.87 -9.47 8.55
C THR A 250 29.30 -8.33 7.64
N ARG A 251 30.19 -8.62 6.68
CA ARG A 251 30.63 -7.65 5.68
C ARG A 251 29.77 -7.77 4.43
N VAL A 252 29.32 -6.64 3.90
CA VAL A 252 28.68 -6.55 2.58
C VAL A 252 29.61 -5.77 1.66
N ARG A 253 29.68 -6.17 0.39
CA ARG A 253 30.42 -5.48 -0.66
C ARG A 253 29.41 -4.95 -1.67
N LEU A 254 29.60 -3.70 -2.08
CA LEU A 254 28.71 -2.98 -2.96
C LEU A 254 29.53 -2.48 -4.14
N LEU A 255 28.98 -2.62 -5.35
CA LEU A 255 29.43 -1.85 -6.51
C LEU A 255 28.43 -0.72 -6.69
N ALA A 256 28.94 0.50 -6.74
CA ALA A 256 28.16 1.69 -6.96
C ALA A 256 28.79 2.56 -8.04
N ILE A 257 27.94 3.21 -8.83
CA ILE A 257 28.33 4.25 -9.77
C ILE A 257 28.25 5.59 -9.01
N PRO A 258 29.34 6.36 -8.94
CA PRO A 258 29.33 7.69 -8.33
C PRO A 258 28.32 8.62 -9.01
N SER A 259 27.66 9.46 -8.22
CA SER A 259 26.76 10.50 -8.79
C SER A 259 27.49 11.62 -9.55
N ASP A 260 28.79 11.80 -9.29
CA ASP A 260 29.65 12.81 -9.93
C ASP A 260 30.20 12.36 -11.31
N ALA A 261 29.75 11.21 -11.84
CA ALA A 261 30.25 10.60 -13.08
C ALA A 261 29.33 10.83 -14.30
#